data_AF-A0A4R4RD28-F1
#
_entry.id   AF-A0A4R4RD28-F1
#
_cell.length_a   1.000
_cell.length_b   1.000
_cell.length_c   1.000
_cell.angle_alpha   90.00
_cell.angle_beta   90.00
_cell.angle_gamma   90.00
#
_symmetry.space_group_name_H-M   'P 1'
#
loop_
_entity.id
_entity.type
_entity.pdbx_description
1 polymer ?
#
loop_
_entity_poly.entity_id
_entity_poly.type
_entity_poly.pdbx_seq_one_letter_code
_entity_poly.pdbx_strand_id
1 'polypeptide(L)'
;MPGFAADDPVYLDGNVPMDALFNALMEVASEVWVLRDRFAVLEELLDERGSITRADIDLHQPGPATRERLAEERRIFLERLLESVAAAR
;
A
#
# COMPACT_ATOMS: atom_id res chain seq x y z
N MET A 1 19.10 -9.32 -7.84
CA MET A 1 18.76 -8.33 -6.80
C MET A 1 18.71 -9.06 -5.47
N PRO A 2 19.77 -9.03 -4.66
CA PRO A 2 19.81 -9.73 -3.37
C PRO A 2 19.59 -8.74 -2.22
N GLY A 3 18.72 -9.07 -1.25
CA GLY A 3 18.77 -8.41 0.07
C GLY A 3 17.48 -8.21 0.87
N PHE A 4 16.29 -8.59 0.41
CA PHE A 4 15.03 -8.31 1.15
C PHE A 4 14.39 -9.51 1.87
N ALA A 5 14.94 -10.71 1.77
CA ALA A 5 14.46 -11.83 2.58
C ALA A 5 15.38 -11.98 3.79
N ALA A 6 14.91 -11.61 4.97
CA ALA A 6 15.40 -12.26 6.17
C ALA A 6 14.99 -13.75 6.08
N ASP A 7 15.86 -14.67 6.47
CA ASP A 7 15.59 -16.11 6.33
C ASP A 7 14.44 -16.59 7.24
N ASP A 8 14.09 -15.82 8.28
CA ASP A 8 12.90 -16.03 9.14
C ASP A 8 12.52 -14.73 9.90
N PRO A 9 11.85 -13.75 9.26
CA PRO A 9 11.50 -12.53 9.94
C PRO A 9 10.29 -12.75 10.86
N VAL A 10 10.56 -12.78 12.17
CA VAL A 10 9.52 -12.74 13.19
C VAL A 10 9.07 -11.29 13.35
N TYR A 11 8.04 -10.91 12.59
CA TYR A 11 7.46 -9.57 12.65
C TYR A 11 6.54 -9.34 13.86
N LEU A 12 6.06 -10.41 14.49
CA LEU A 12 5.09 -10.37 15.59
C LEU A 12 5.44 -11.42 16.64
N ASP A 13 5.36 -11.05 17.92
CA ASP A 13 5.57 -11.96 19.04
C ASP A 13 4.32 -12.82 19.32
N GLY A 14 4.50 -13.92 20.07
CA GLY A 14 3.41 -14.84 20.42
C GLY A 14 2.35 -14.27 21.38
N ASN A 15 2.46 -12.99 21.76
CA ASN A 15 1.52 -12.31 22.65
C ASN A 15 0.56 -11.40 21.87
N VAL A 16 0.65 -11.35 20.53
CA VAL A 16 -0.29 -10.64 19.67
C VAL A 16 -1.56 -11.48 19.47
N PRO A 17 -2.76 -10.92 19.68
CA PRO A 17 -4.01 -11.62 19.36
C PRO A 17 -4.11 -11.90 17.85
N MET A 18 -3.80 -13.12 17.43
CA MET A 18 -3.72 -13.52 16.02
C MET A 18 -5.04 -13.30 15.25
N ASP A 19 -6.18 -13.48 15.92
CA ASP A 19 -7.50 -13.25 15.32
C ASP A 19 -7.73 -11.76 15.01
N ALA A 20 -7.29 -10.86 15.90
CA ALA A 20 -7.41 -9.42 15.68
C ALA A 20 -6.52 -8.95 14.54
N LEU A 21 -5.30 -9.51 14.45
CA LEU A 21 -4.40 -9.27 13.32
C LEU A 21 -5.01 -9.77 12.00
N PHE A 22 -5.59 -10.97 12.01
CA PHE A 22 -6.22 -11.54 10.81
C PHE A 22 -7.38 -10.66 10.34
N ASN A 23 -8.22 -10.18 11.26
CA ASN A 23 -9.31 -9.27 10.93
C ASN A 23 -8.79 -7.95 10.35
N ALA A 24 -7.79 -7.33 10.97
CA ALA A 24 -7.18 -6.10 10.47
C ALA A 24 -6.55 -6.31 9.07
N LEU A 25 -5.89 -7.45 8.85
CA LEU A 25 -5.33 -7.80 7.53
C LEU A 25 -6.43 -7.95 6.48
N MET A 26 -7.54 -8.61 6.82
CA MET A 26 -8.69 -8.77 5.92
C MET A 26 -9.34 -7.43 5.58
N GLU A 27 -9.48 -6.53 6.55
CA GLU A 27 -9.96 -5.16 6.30
C GLU A 27 -9.04 -4.42 5.33
N VAL A 28 -7.73 -4.43 5.57
CA VAL A 28 -6.75 -3.81 4.66
C VAL A 28 -6.80 -4.43 3.27
N ALA A 29 -6.87 -5.77 3.17
CA ALA A 29 -6.98 -6.46 1.89
C ALA A 29 -8.25 -6.04 1.11
N SER A 30 -9.37 -5.83 1.81
CA SER A 30 -10.61 -5.35 1.20
C SER A 30 -10.47 -3.93 0.64
N GLU A 31 -9.84 -3.03 1.38
CA GLU A 31 -9.59 -1.65 0.93
C GLU A 31 -8.59 -1.60 -0.24
N VAL A 32 -7.57 -2.45 -0.22
CA VAL A 32 -6.63 -2.61 -1.36
C VAL A 32 -7.38 -3.05 -2.61
N TRP A 33 -8.35 -3.96 -2.50
CA TRP A 33 -9.17 -4.37 -3.63
C TRP A 33 -10.03 -3.22 -4.18
N VAL A 34 -10.65 -2.42 -3.31
CA VAL A 34 -11.40 -1.22 -3.71
C VAL A 34 -10.52 -0.23 -4.45
N LEU A 35 -9.29 0.01 -3.96
CA LEU A 35 -8.33 0.88 -4.66
C LEU A 35 -7.93 0.30 -6.02
N ARG A 36 -7.68 -1.01 -6.11
CA ARG A 36 -7.36 -1.69 -7.37
C ARG A 36 -8.48 -1.54 -8.40
N ASP A 37 -9.72 -1.72 -7.98
CA ASP A 37 -10.90 -1.57 -8.84
C ASP A 37 -11.02 -0.12 -9.38
N ARG A 38 -10.86 0.86 -8.48
CA ARG A 38 -10.86 2.28 -8.85
C ARG A 38 -9.73 2.64 -9.82
N PHE A 39 -8.53 2.06 -9.66
CA PHE A 39 -7.43 2.26 -10.59
C PHE A 39 -7.73 1.65 -11.97
N ALA A 40 -8.34 0.46 -12.04
CA ALA A 40 -8.74 -0.13 -13.31
C ALA A 40 -9.72 0.76 -14.09
N VAL A 41 -10.74 1.30 -13.41
CA VAL A 41 -11.69 2.24 -14.01
C VAL A 41 -11.01 3.56 -14.41
N LEU A 42 -10.07 4.06 -13.60
CA LEU A 42 -9.30 5.27 -13.94
C LEU A 42 -8.45 5.06 -15.21
N GLU A 43 -7.77 3.92 -15.31
CA GLU A 43 -6.96 3.54 -16.49
C GLU A 43 -7.84 3.47 -17.75
N GLU A 44 -9.00 2.83 -17.67
CA GLU A 44 -9.98 2.75 -18.77
C GLU A 44 -10.42 4.16 -19.23
N LEU A 45 -10.84 5.01 -18.29
CA LEU A 45 -11.28 6.37 -18.59
C LEU A 45 -10.18 7.27 -19.16
N LEU A 46 -8.92 7.08 -18.77
CA LEU A 46 -7.78 7.83 -19.30
C LEU A 46 -7.44 7.41 -20.74
N ASP A 47 -7.51 6.11 -21.02
CA ASP A 47 -7.28 5.54 -22.34
C ASP A 47 -8.39 5.98 -23.32
N GLU A 48 -9.66 5.90 -22.91
CA GLU A 48 -10.81 6.38 -23.70
C GLU A 48 -10.71 7.86 -24.08
N ARG A 49 -10.14 8.68 -23.20
CA ARG A 49 -9.94 10.12 -23.42
C ARG A 49 -8.66 10.43 -24.19
N GLY A 50 -7.85 9.42 -24.51
CA GLY A 50 -6.63 9.53 -25.32
C GLY A 50 -5.53 10.37 -24.67
N SER A 51 -5.53 10.54 -23.35
CA SER A 51 -4.59 11.42 -22.66
C SER A 51 -3.37 10.67 -22.10
N ILE A 52 -3.60 9.48 -21.54
CA ILE A 52 -2.58 8.69 -20.84
C ILE A 52 -2.85 7.21 -21.14
N THR A 53 -1.85 6.50 -21.66
CA THR A 53 -1.93 5.06 -21.86
C THR A 53 -1.51 4.31 -20.60
N ARG A 54 -1.86 3.03 -20.52
CA ARG A 54 -1.39 2.15 -19.43
C ARG A 54 0.15 2.08 -19.35
N ALA A 55 0.81 2.07 -20.51
CA ALA A 55 2.27 2.06 -20.58
C ALA A 55 2.88 3.36 -20.03
N ASP A 56 2.22 4.50 -20.23
CA ASP A 56 2.67 5.77 -19.65
C ASP A 56 2.65 5.70 -18.12
N ILE A 57 1.65 5.06 -17.52
CA ILE A 57 1.54 4.88 -16.06
C ILE A 57 2.63 3.94 -15.54
N ASP A 58 2.78 2.77 -16.16
CA ASP A 58 3.72 1.72 -15.71
C ASP A 58 5.20 2.14 -15.83
N LEU A 59 5.51 2.94 -16.84
CA LEU A 59 6.88 3.40 -17.12
C LEU A 59 7.17 4.77 -16.50
N HIS A 60 6.18 5.47 -15.97
CA HIS A 60 6.37 6.78 -15.38
C HIS A 60 7.27 6.69 -14.15
N GLN A 61 8.36 7.46 -14.17
CA GLN A 61 9.15 7.70 -12.97
C GLN A 61 8.79 9.05 -12.37
N PRO A 62 8.19 9.08 -11.16
CA PRO A 62 7.85 10.34 -10.52
C PRO A 62 9.11 11.17 -10.29
N GLY A 63 9.02 12.48 -10.56
CA GLY A 63 10.11 13.42 -10.31
C GLY A 63 10.47 13.55 -8.81
N PRO A 64 11.59 14.21 -8.48
CA PRO A 64 12.09 14.33 -7.10
C PRO A 64 11.03 14.83 -6.10
N ALA A 65 10.34 15.92 -6.44
CA ALA A 65 9.30 16.51 -5.58
C ALA A 65 8.13 15.54 -5.33
N THR A 66 7.68 14.82 -6.37
CA THR A 66 6.61 13.83 -6.23
C THR A 66 7.05 12.66 -5.37
N ARG A 67 8.29 12.17 -5.51
CA ARG A 67 8.83 11.08 -4.69
C ARG A 67 8.94 11.47 -3.22
N GLU A 68 9.42 12.67 -2.93
CA GLU A 68 9.51 13.19 -1.56
C GLU A 68 8.14 13.30 -0.90
N ARG A 69 7.16 13.86 -1.62
CA ARG A 69 5.77 13.93 -1.16
C ARG A 69 5.21 12.53 -0.86
N LEU A 70 5.37 11.57 -1.78
CA LEU A 70 4.88 10.20 -1.59
C LEU A 70 5.59 9.47 -0.44
N ALA A 71 6.89 9.74 -0.21
CA ALA A 71 7.63 9.15 0.89
C ALA A 71 7.12 9.66 2.25
N GLU A 72 6.82 10.95 2.34
CA GLU A 72 6.26 11.56 3.55
C GLU A 72 4.82 11.07 3.82
N GLU A 73 3.98 11.02 2.79
CA GLU A 73 2.63 10.46 2.90
C GLU A 73 2.64 9.00 3.38
N ARG A 74 3.56 8.19 2.84
CA ARG A 74 3.74 6.79 3.27
C ARG A 74 4.17 6.72 4.74
N ARG A 75 5.09 7.57 5.18
CA ARG A 75 5.55 7.62 6.58
C ARG A 75 4.37 7.89 7.52
N ILE A 76 3.59 8.94 7.23
CA ILE A 76 2.41 9.32 8.02
C ILE A 76 1.36 8.20 8.03
N PHE A 77 1.12 7.56 6.88
CA PHE A 77 0.17 6.46 6.79
C PHE A 77 0.58 5.27 7.66
N LEU A 78 1.86 4.86 7.58
CA LEU A 78 2.39 3.74 8.38
C LEU A 78 2.36 4.04 9.88
N GLU A 79 2.70 5.26 10.28
CA GLU A 79 2.62 5.68 11.69
C GLU A 79 1.19 5.51 12.23
N ARG A 80 0.18 6.02 11.51
CA ARG A 80 -1.23 5.89 11.91
C ARG A 80 -1.69 4.44 11.99
N LEU A 81 -1.29 3.61 11.03
CA LEU A 81 -1.65 2.20 10.99
C LEU A 81 -1.03 1.45 12.19
N LEU A 82 0.25 1.69 12.48
CA LEU A 82 0.91 1.07 13.62
C LEU A 82 0.35 1.56 14.96
N GLU A 83 0.03 2.83 15.09
CA GLU A 83 -0.66 3.39 16.26
C GLU A 83 -2.03 2.73 16.48
N SER A 84 -2.82 2.51 15.42
CA SER A 84 -4.13 1.85 15.55
C SER A 84 -4.02 0.41 16.07
N VAL A 85 -2.97 -0.32 15.69
CA VAL A 85 -2.70 -1.68 16.18
C VAL A 85 -2.22 -1.65 17.63
N ALA A 86 -1.38 -0.67 18.00
CA ALA A 86 -0.89 -0.52 19.36
C ALA A 86 -1.97 -0.05 20.34
N ALA A 87 -2.92 0.78 19.89
CA ALA A 87 -4.02 1.30 20.71
C ALA A 87 -5.17 0.28 20.91
N ALA A 88 -5.21 -0.80 20.13
CA ALA A 88 -6.15 -1.90 20.31
C ALA A 88 -5.76 -2.88 21.45
N ARG A 89 -4.72 -2.56 22.24
CA ARG A 89 -4.29 -3.29 23.45
C ARG A 89 -4.98 -2.81 24.72
#